data_AF-A0A1Z1M748-F1
#
_entry.id   AF-A0A1Z1M748-F1
#
_cell.length_a   1.000
_cell.length_b   1.000
_cell.length_c   1.000
_cell.angle_alpha   90.00
_cell.angle_beta   90.00
_cell.angle_gamma   90.00
#
_symmetry.space_group_name_H-M   'P 1'
#
loop_
_entity.id
_entity.type
_entity.pdbx_description
1 polymer ?
#
loop_
_entity_poly.entity_id
_entity_poly.type
_entity_poly.pdbx_seq_one_letter_code
_entity_poly.pdbx_strand_id
1 'polypeptide(L)' 'MNIKEEVIKLKKEIVILRIDKITKQKNERHKIKQIQHKISQILNINHSKKK' A
#
# COMPACT_ATOMS: atom_id res chain seq x y z
N MET A 1 7.33 6.08 -14.51
CA MET A 1 6.68 5.31 -13.44
C MET A 1 5.25 5.82 -13.28
N ASN A 2 4.23 5.00 -13.56
CA ASN A 2 2.84 5.44 -13.47
C ASN A 2 2.38 5.35 -12.01
N ILE A 3 2.10 6.51 -11.40
CA ILE A 3 1.66 6.61 -10.00
C ILE A 3 0.44 5.72 -9.72
N LYS A 4 -0.47 5.60 -10.70
CA LYS A 4 -1.66 4.73 -10.57
C LYS A 4 -1.27 3.25 -10.48
N GLU A 5 -0.33 2.79 -11.30
CA GLU A 5 0.13 1.40 -11.28
C GLU A 5 0.84 1.06 -9.96
N GLU A 6 1.65 1.97 -9.44
CA GLU A 6 2.36 1.74 -8.17
C GLU A 6 1.38 1.68 -7.00
N VAL A 7 0.38 2.57 -6.94
CA VAL A 7 -0.68 2.52 -5.92
C VAL A 7 -1.49 1.21 -6.04
N ILE A 8 -1.79 0.75 -7.26
CA ILE A 8 -2.48 -0.53 -7.49
C ILE A 8 -1.65 -1.70 -6.96
N LYS A 9 -0.33 -1.71 -7.23
CA LYS A 9 0.58 -2.76 -6.73
C LYS A 9 0.60 -2.82 -5.20
N LEU A 10 0.74 -1.66 -4.54
CA LEU A 10 0.74 -1.56 -3.08
C LEU A 10 -0.60 -2.00 -2.46
N LYS A 11 -1.73 -1.69 -3.13
CA LYS A 11 -3.05 -2.17 -2.69
C LYS A 11 -3.17 -3.70 -2.79
N LYS A 12 -2.67 -4.32 -3.87
CA LYS A 12 -2.63 -5.78 -4.02
C LYS A 12 -1.82 -6.44 -2.91
N GLU A 13 -0.69 -5.85 -2.55
CA GLU A 13 0.18 -6.35 -1.48
C GLU A 13 -0.52 -6.35 -0.10
N ILE A 14 -1.28 -5.29 0.22
CA ILE A 14 -2.12 -5.25 1.43
C ILE A 14 -3.15 -6.39 1.42
N VAL A 15 -3.78 -6.67 0.28
CA VAL A 15 -4.76 -7.76 0.16
C VAL A 15 -4.11 -9.11 0.45
N ILE A 16 -2.92 -9.38 -0.11
CA ILE A 16 -2.16 -10.61 0.17
C ILE A 16 -1.85 -10.73 1.66
N LEU A 17 -1.37 -9.65 2.31
CA LEU A 17 -1.07 -9.67 3.75
C LEU A 17 -2.32 -9.93 4.61
N ARG A 18 -3.49 -9.45 4.18
CA ARG A 18 -4.77 -9.74 4.85
C ARG A 18 -5.18 -11.20 4.69
N ILE A 19 -4.98 -11.77 3.50
CA ILE A 19 -5.23 -13.19 3.24
C ILE A 19 -4.28 -14.03 4.10
N ASP A 20 -2.98 -13.74 4.10
CA ASP A 20 -1.98 -14.45 4.90
C ASP A 20 -2.26 -14.37 6.40
N LYS A 21 -2.82 -13.25 6.89
CA LYS A 21 -3.28 -13.15 8.27
C LYS A 21 -4.39 -14.17 8.58
N ILE A 22 -5.33 -14.36 7.66
CA ILE A 22 -6.46 -15.29 7.84
C ILE A 22 -6.00 -16.74 7.64
N THR A 23 -5.29 -17.02 6.56
CA THR A 23 -4.95 -18.39 6.13
C THR A 23 -3.76 -18.97 6.89
N LYS A 24 -2.77 -18.14 7.26
CA LYS A 24 -1.53 -18.57 7.92
C LYS A 24 -1.39 -18.03 9.35
N GLN A 25 -2.38 -17.30 9.86
CA GLN A 25 -2.34 -16.63 11.16
C GLN A 25 -1.13 -15.67 11.33
N LYS A 26 -0.50 -15.24 10.22
CA LYS A 26 0.65 -14.35 10.23
C LYS A 26 0.19 -12.89 10.32
N ASN A 27 0.38 -12.28 11.48
CA ASN A 27 -0.05 -10.89 11.72
C ASN A 27 1.03 -9.86 11.34
N GLU A 28 1.07 -9.50 10.06
CA GLU A 28 2.03 -8.54 9.49
C GLU A 28 1.53 -7.09 9.53
N ARG A 29 0.93 -6.68 10.65
CA ARG A 29 0.30 -5.34 10.81
C ARG A 29 1.27 -4.18 10.52
N HIS A 30 2.53 -4.33 10.91
CA HIS A 30 3.54 -3.30 10.69
C HIS A 30 3.81 -3.07 9.20
N LYS A 31 3.88 -4.13 8.38
CA LYS A 31 4.03 -4.05 6.92
C LYS A 31 2.83 -3.35 6.28
N ILE A 32 1.61 -3.68 6.71
CA ILE A 32 0.40 -3.00 6.24
C ILE A 32 0.48 -1.49 6.52
N LYS A 33 0.89 -1.09 7.73
CA LYS A 33 1.04 0.32 8.10
C LYS A 33 2.09 1.04 7.26
N GLN A 34 3.22 0.41 6.98
CA GLN A 34 4.27 0.96 6.12
C GLN A 34 3.78 1.15 4.68
N ILE A 35 3.08 0.16 4.12
CA ILE A 35 2.53 0.24 2.76
C ILE A 35 1.48 1.36 2.68
N GLN A 36 0.60 1.49 3.68
CA GLN A 36 -0.38 2.58 3.75
C GLN A 36 0.29 3.95 3.82
N HIS A 37 1.35 4.09 4.62
CA HIS A 37 2.11 5.33 4.70
C HIS A 37 2.75 5.68 3.35
N LYS A 38 3.32 4.70 2.65
CA LYS A 38 3.90 4.88 1.31
C LYS A 38 2.86 5.32 0.29
N ILE A 39 1.66 4.72 0.30
CA ILE A 39 0.54 5.15 -0.56
C ILE A 39 0.20 6.62 -0.28
N SER A 40 0.11 7.02 0.99
CA SER A 40 -0.18 8.40 1.38
C SER A 40 0.87 9.39 0.85
N GLN A 41 2.16 9.06 1.00
CA GLN A 41 3.26 9.88 0.47
C GLN A 41 3.16 10.05 -1.06
N ILE A 42 2.94 8.96 -1.80
CA ILE A 42 2.82 8.98 -3.26
C ILE A 42 1.64 9.87 -3.69
N LEU A 43 0.49 9.74 -3.03
CA LEU A 43 -0.69 10.54 -3.33
C LEU A 43 -0.49 12.03 -3.01
N ASN A 44 0.17 12.35 -1.90
CA ASN A 44 0.49 13.73 -1.53
C ASN A 44 1.45 14.38 -2.54
N ILE A 45 2.49 13.66 -2.97
CA ILE A 45 3.42 14.16 -4.00
C ILE A 45 2.68 14.40 -5.32
N ASN A 46 1.81 13.47 -5.73
CA ASN A 46 1.02 13.61 -6.94
C ASN A 46 0.06 14.82 -6.87
N HIS A 47 -0.55 15.07 -5.71
CA HIS A 47 -1.41 16.22 -5.50
C HIS A 47 -0.62 17.54 -5.52
N SER A 48 0.54 17.57 -4.86
CA SER A 48 1.43 18.75 -4.86
C SER A 48 1.97 19.08 -6.25
N LYS A 49 2.23 18.09 -7.11
CA LYS A 49 2.69 18.32 -8.50
C LYS A 49 1.58 18.78 -9.45
N LYS A 50 0.32 18.63 -9.05
CA LYS A 50 -0.85 19.09 -9.81
C LYS A 50 -1.29 20.50 -9.42
N LYS A 51 -0.72 21.05 -8.34
CA LYS A 51 -0.90 22.42 -7.90
C LYS A 51 0.12 23.31 -8.60
#